data_AF-R7HAD9-F1
#
_entry.id   AF-R7HAD9-F1
#
_cell.length_a   1.000
_cell.length_b   1.000
_cell.length_c   1.000
_cell.angle_alpha   90.00
_cell.angle_beta   90.00
_cell.angle_gamma   90.00
#
_symmetry.space_group_name_H-M   'P 1'
#
loop_
_entity.id
_entity.type
_entity.pdbx_description
1 polymer ?
#
loop_
_entity_poly.entity_id
_entity_poly.type
_entity_poly.pdbx_seq_one_letter_code
_entity_poly.pdbx_strand_id
1 'polypeptide(L)'
;MVLAFALVMIMGAVIWSGKRTLEKQNKEYQARVAQLQEQVEEQQNRSDEIDEYKKYIQTKKFAEEVAKDKFGMIYPDELVFKPEN
;
A
#
# COMPACT_ATOMS: atom_id res chain seq x y z
N MET A 1 -57.16 -3.69 -22.41
CA MET A 1 -55.92 -4.07 -23.12
C MET A 1 -54.88 -2.95 -23.12
N VAL A 2 -55.20 -1.73 -23.56
CA VAL A 2 -54.22 -0.62 -23.64
C VAL A 2 -53.57 -0.27 -22.28
N LEU A 3 -54.34 -0.22 -21.20
CA LEU A 3 -53.83 0.04 -19.84
C LEU A 3 -52.86 -1.05 -19.34
N ALA A 4 -53.09 -2.31 -19.69
CA ALA A 4 -52.22 -3.42 -19.31
C ALA A 4 -50.86 -3.34 -20.04
N PHE A 5 -50.87 -2.97 -21.33
CA PHE A 5 -49.64 -2.75 -22.10
C PHE A 5 -48.84 -1.55 -21.58
N ALA A 6 -49.52 -0.47 -21.20
CA ALA A 6 -48.86 0.70 -20.60
C ALA A 6 -48.15 0.35 -19.28
N LEU A 7 -48.78 -0.46 -18.41
CA LEU A 7 -48.17 -0.92 -17.17
C LEU A 7 -46.93 -1.79 -17.41
N VAL A 8 -46.97 -2.71 -18.38
CA VAL A 8 -45.82 -3.55 -18.74
C VAL A 8 -44.66 -2.70 -19.27
N MET A 9 -44.93 -1.68 -20.09
CA MET A 9 -43.93 -0.76 -20.61
C MET A 9 -43.25 0.06 -19.50
N ILE A 10 -44.03 0.58 -18.55
CA ILE A 10 -43.49 1.33 -17.40
C ILE A 10 -42.63 0.40 -16.53
N MET A 11 -43.08 -0.82 -16.27
CA MET A 11 -42.33 -1.79 -15.47
C MET A 11 -41.03 -2.21 -16.16
N GLY A 12 -41.04 -2.38 -17.49
CA GLY A 12 -39.84 -2.65 -18.29
C GLY A 12 -38.82 -1.51 -18.23
N ALA A 13 -39.27 -0.25 -18.29
CA ALA A 13 -38.40 0.91 -18.19
C ALA A 13 -37.72 1.03 -16.82
N VAL A 14 -38.44 0.74 -15.72
CA VAL A 14 -37.91 0.75 -14.35
C VAL A 14 -36.87 -0.36 -14.15
N ILE A 15 -37.12 -1.57 -14.67
CA ILE A 15 -36.16 -2.67 -14.58
C ILE A 15 -34.90 -2.36 -15.39
N TRP A 16 -35.04 -1.74 -16.57
CA TRP A 16 -33.90 -1.38 -17.42
C TRP A 16 -33.03 -0.28 -16.81
N SER A 17 -33.64 0.75 -16.22
CA SER A 17 -32.89 1.80 -15.52
C SER A 17 -32.17 1.25 -14.28
N GLY A 18 -32.83 0.36 -13.51
CA GLY A 18 -32.23 -0.31 -12.35
C GLY A 18 -31.00 -1.14 -12.72
N LYS A 19 -31.06 -1.92 -13.80
CA LYS A 19 -29.92 -2.73 -14.28
C LYS A 19 -28.71 -1.88 -14.66
N ARG A 20 -28.91 -0.76 -15.37
CA ARG A 20 -27.80 0.14 -15.73
C ARG A 20 -27.12 0.78 -14.52
N THR A 21 -27.89 1.11 -13.49
CA THR A 21 -27.34 1.67 -12.24
C THR A 21 -26.53 0.62 -11.49
N LEU A 22 -27.03 -0.62 -11.43
CA LEU A 22 -26.35 -1.74 -10.76
C LEU A 22 -25.03 -2.10 -11.44
N GLU A 23 -24.97 -2.14 -12.78
CA GLU A 23 -23.73 -2.41 -13.51
C GLU A 23 -22.67 -1.33 -13.30
N LYS A 24 -23.07 -0.07 -13.23
CA LYS A 24 -22.15 1.04 -12.93
C LYS A 24 -21.59 0.93 -11.52
N GLN A 25 -22.44 0.69 -10.53
CA GLN A 25 -22.03 0.51 -9.15
C GLN A 25 -21.10 -0.70 -9.01
N ASN A 26 -21.39 -1.82 -9.68
CA ASN A 26 -20.55 -3.00 -9.63
C ASN A 26 -19.14 -2.74 -10.20
N LYS A 27 -19.04 -2.00 -11.31
CA LYS A 27 -17.73 -1.58 -11.85
C LYS A 27 -16.97 -0.66 -10.89
N GLU A 28 -17.66 0.27 -10.25
CA GLU A 28 -17.06 1.17 -9.26
C GLU A 28 -16.57 0.40 -8.02
N TYR A 29 -17.35 -0.56 -7.53
CA TYR A 29 -16.95 -1.44 -6.44
C TYR A 29 -15.74 -2.31 -6.80
N GLN A 30 -15.71 -2.88 -8.01
CA GLN A 30 -14.56 -3.64 -8.47
C GLN A 30 -13.30 -2.78 -8.57
N ALA A 31 -13.41 -1.55 -9.10
CA ALA A 31 -12.30 -0.61 -9.14
C ALA A 31 -11.81 -0.26 -7.72
N ARG A 32 -12.73 -0.04 -6.79
CA ARG A 32 -12.40 0.25 -5.40
C ARG A 32 -11.74 -0.93 -4.69
N VAL A 33 -12.18 -2.16 -4.95
CA VAL A 33 -11.55 -3.38 -4.44
C VAL A 33 -10.13 -3.51 -4.99
N ALA A 34 -9.93 -3.30 -6.29
CA ALA A 34 -8.60 -3.34 -6.89
C ALA A 34 -7.66 -2.29 -6.27
N GLN A 35 -8.13 -1.05 -6.13
CA GLN A 35 -7.36 0.03 -5.49
C GLN A 35 -7.03 -0.25 -4.02
N LEU A 36 -7.98 -0.81 -3.26
CA LEU A 36 -7.74 -1.18 -1.87
C LEU A 36 -6.77 -2.34 -1.77
N GLN A 37 -6.85 -3.31 -2.68
CA GLN A 37 -5.93 -4.45 -2.72
C GLN A 37 -4.49 -4.00 -3.02
N GLU A 38 -4.32 -3.09 -3.98
CA GLU A 38 -3.02 -2.49 -4.32
C GLU A 38 -2.44 -1.73 -3.12
N GLN A 39 -3.26 -0.94 -2.41
CA GLN A 39 -2.82 -0.26 -1.18
C GLN A 39 -2.42 -1.25 -0.09
N VAL A 40 -3.15 -2.35 0.08
CA VAL A 40 -2.80 -3.38 1.07
C VAL A 40 -1.47 -4.03 0.74
N GLU A 41 -1.24 -4.36 -0.54
CA GLU A 41 0.01 -4.97 -0.99
C GLU A 41 1.21 -4.01 -0.83
N GLU A 42 1.04 -2.74 -1.18
CA GLU A 42 2.07 -1.71 -0.95
C GLU A 42 2.42 -1.58 0.53
N GLN A 43 1.41 -1.54 1.40
CA GLN A 43 1.64 -1.45 2.85
C GLN A 43 2.28 -2.71 3.43
N GLN A 44 1.94 -3.89 2.92
CA GLN A 44 2.59 -5.16 3.31
C GLN A 44 4.06 -5.16 2.93
N ASN A 45 4.39 -4.80 1.68
CA ASN A 45 5.78 -4.71 1.22
C ASN A 45 6.57 -3.70 2.07
N ARG A 46 6.00 -2.53 2.37
CA ARG A 46 6.63 -1.55 3.26
C ARG A 46 6.85 -2.08 4.68
N SER A 47 5.92 -2.90 5.19
CA SER A 47 6.07 -3.53 6.50
C SER A 47 7.24 -4.51 6.50
N ASP A 48 7.38 -5.31 5.45
CA ASP A 48 8.47 -6.28 5.31
C ASP A 48 9.83 -5.58 5.20
N GLU A 49 9.92 -4.49 4.43
CA GLU A 49 11.13 -3.66 4.35
C GLU A 49 11.52 -3.06 5.71
N ILE A 50 10.54 -2.58 6.48
CA ILE A 50 10.77 -2.05 7.84
C ILE A 50 11.29 -3.15 8.76
N ASP A 51 10.74 -4.36 8.67
CA ASP A 51 11.19 -5.50 9.49
C ASP A 51 12.60 -5.96 9.11
N GLU A 52 12.96 -5.93 7.82
CA GLU A 52 14.33 -6.20 7.37
C GLU A 52 15.30 -5.12 7.86
N TYR A 53 14.93 -3.84 7.71
CA TYR A 53 15.73 -2.73 8.23
C TYR A 53 15.90 -2.82 9.75
N LYS A 54 14.86 -3.20 10.48
CA LYS A 54 14.91 -3.41 11.93
C LYS A 54 15.90 -4.51 12.31
N LYS A 55 15.96 -5.60 11.54
CA LYS A 55 16.98 -6.65 11.75
C LYS A 55 18.38 -6.11 11.49
N TYR A 56 18.57 -5.32 10.45
CA TYR A 56 19.86 -4.72 10.10
C TYR A 56 20.38 -3.78 11.20
N ILE A 57 19.56 -2.85 11.72
CA ILE A 57 19.97 -1.92 12.78
C ILE A 57 20.24 -2.61 14.13
N GLN A 58 19.64 -3.78 14.36
CA GLN A 58 19.91 -4.60 15.55
C GLN A 58 21.23 -5.38 15.44
N THR A 59 21.88 -5.40 14.27
CA THR A 59 23.18 -6.06 14.13
C THR A 59 24.27 -5.31 14.88
N LYS A 60 25.24 -6.07 15.39
CA LYS A 60 26.43 -5.50 16.05
C LYS A 60 27.23 -4.58 15.12
N LYS A 61 27.18 -4.83 13.80
CA LYS A 61 27.82 -4.00 12.76
C LYS A 61 27.26 -2.59 12.72
N PHE A 62 25.93 -2.44 12.77
CA PHE A 62 25.31 -1.11 12.80
C PHE A 62 25.67 -0.35 14.09
N ALA A 63 25.67 -1.04 15.24
CA ALA A 63 26.10 -0.43 16.50
C ALA A 63 27.58 0.00 16.46
N GLU A 64 28.44 -0.80 15.82
CA GLU A 64 29.86 -0.50 15.63
C GLU A 64 30.09 0.66 14.66
N GLU A 65 29.39 0.70 13.52
CA GLU A 65 29.43 1.81 12.56
C GLU A 65 28.93 3.12 13.21
N VAL A 66 27.84 3.07 13.96
CA VAL A 66 27.33 4.24 14.70
C VAL A 66 28.30 4.67 15.80
N ALA A 67 28.97 3.73 16.47
CA ALA A 67 29.99 4.04 17.48
C ALA A 67 31.23 4.71 16.85
N LYS A 68 31.69 4.19 15.72
CA LYS A 68 32.81 4.74 14.93
C LYS A 68 32.49 6.12 14.36
N ASP A 69 31.31 6.29 13.76
CA ASP A 69 30.90 7.54 13.09
C ASP A 69 30.51 8.65 14.08
N LYS A 70 29.59 8.35 15.02
CA LYS A 70 29.04 9.37 15.94
C LYS A 70 29.91 9.65 17.16
N PHE A 71 30.57 8.63 17.68
CA PHE A 71 31.33 8.72 18.92
C PHE A 71 32.85 8.65 18.70
N GLY A 72 33.30 8.43 17.47
CA GLY A 72 34.73 8.31 17.15
C GLY A 72 35.40 7.13 17.86
N MET A 73 34.62 6.13 18.30
CA MET A 73 35.14 4.96 18.99
C MET A 73 35.87 4.07 17.99
N ILE A 74 37.12 3.74 18.30
CA ILE A 74 37.98 2.88 17.48
C ILE A 74 38.46 1.72 18.33
N TYR A 75 38.72 0.58 17.71
CA TYR A 75 39.38 -0.50 18.45
C TYR A 75 40.83 -0.09 18.79
N PRO A 76 41.40 -0.61 19.90
CA PRO A 76 42.77 -0.25 20.34
C PRO A 76 43.86 -0.49 19.28
N ASP A 77 43.58 -1.36 18.32
CA ASP A 77 44.42 -1.79 17.21
C ASP A 77 44.06 -1.13 15.85
N GLU A 78 43.05 -0.25 15.80
CA GLU A 78 42.65 0.48 14.59
C GLU A 78 43.22 1.92 14.55
N LEU A 79 43.77 2.33 13.41
CA LEU A 79 44.26 3.70 13.16
C LEU A 79 43.27 4.48 12.28
N VAL A 80 42.73 5.59 12.79
CA VAL A 80 41.85 6.49 12.01
C VAL A 80 42.64 7.65 11.42
N PHE A 81 42.64 7.76 10.09
CA PHE A 81 43.13 8.93 9.36
C PHE A 81 41.96 9.89 9.10
N LYS A 82 41.92 11.02 9.80
CA LYS A 82 41.06 12.15 9.43
C LYS A 82 41.82 13.06 8.46
N PRO A 83 41.30 13.34 7.26
CA PRO A 83 41.90 14.35 6.39
C PRO A 83 41.76 15.74 7.03
N GLU A 84 42.87 16.45 7.21
CA GLU A 84 42.86 17.87 7.58
C GLU A 84 42.36 18.69 6.39
N ASN A 85 41.19 19.31 6.54
CA ASN A 85 40.77 20.50 5.80
C ASN A 85 40.00 21.40 6.76
#